data_AF-A0A651DJL4-F1
#
_entry.id   AF-A0A651DJL4-F1
#
_cell.length_a   1.000
_cell.length_b   1.000
_cell.length_c   1.000
_cell.angle_alpha   90.00
_cell.angle_beta   90.00
_cell.angle_gamma   90.00
#
_symmetry.space_group_name_H-M   'P 1'
#
loop_
_entity.id
_entity.type
_entity.pdbx_description
1 polymer ?
#
loop_
_entity_poly.entity_id
_entity_poly.type
_entity_poly.pdbx_seq_one_letter_code
_entity_poly.pdbx_strand_id
1 'polypeptide(L)'
;MGRSHGPIPTSPGVTRMPMSRRRHRSKPPIAAIVGGVIALLLVIGGVWYWMQRDPGVEEVGPEPGAPPPAAEMPEEPEPEPEPLDLPELSASDEFVRGMVGRLSQHPQLAAWLVTDNLVQRFVAVVVDLAGNSNPAANVRFMEPDQPFRSQEVGGVRRIDPDSYRRYDLLAATFASLDTRGTVRLYRQLRPLIDEAWEDLGIPDVTFDEALTMAIRNLLEAEVRDEPPRVEMVDGIYEFSDPALENRRGAEKALLRMGPENTRRIQAKLRDLAREMGIQVP
;
A
#
# COMPACT_ATOMS: atom_id res chain seq x y z
N MET A 1 4.76 -70.05 49.51
CA MET A 1 4.53 -71.06 48.45
C MET A 1 3.49 -70.49 47.49
N GLY A 2 3.55 -70.51 46.16
CA GLY A 2 4.47 -71.05 45.17
C GLY A 2 4.13 -70.40 43.80
N ARG A 3 5.09 -70.48 42.87
CA ARG A 3 5.13 -69.86 41.53
C ARG A 3 4.15 -70.49 40.52
N SER A 4 3.75 -69.72 39.50
CA SER A 4 3.53 -70.18 38.09
C SER A 4 3.26 -68.94 37.20
N HIS A 5 4.26 -68.35 36.54
CA HIS A 5 4.72 -68.57 35.15
C HIS A 5 3.66 -68.49 34.04
N GLY A 6 3.76 -67.44 33.22
CA GLY A 6 3.23 -67.27 31.87
C GLY A 6 4.17 -66.35 31.05
N PRO A 7 4.31 -66.53 29.72
CA PRO A 7 5.58 -66.33 29.01
C PRO A 7 5.85 -64.92 28.44
N ILE A 8 7.14 -64.68 28.23
CA ILE A 8 7.80 -63.54 27.58
C ILE A 8 7.70 -63.67 26.05
N PRO A 9 7.45 -62.57 25.31
CA PRO A 9 7.99 -62.41 23.96
C PRO A 9 9.11 -61.37 23.92
N THR A 10 10.25 -61.82 23.41
CA THR A 10 11.49 -61.08 23.13
C THR A 10 11.34 -60.15 21.93
N SER A 11 11.69 -58.87 22.06
CA SER A 11 12.02 -57.98 20.94
C SER A 11 13.53 -57.72 20.92
N PRO A 12 14.26 -57.98 19.83
CA PRO A 12 15.61 -57.48 19.64
C PRO A 12 15.62 -56.21 18.78
N GLY A 13 16.48 -55.25 19.15
CA GLY A 13 16.91 -54.19 18.21
C GLY A 13 16.93 -52.77 18.77
N VAL A 14 17.78 -52.51 19.77
CA VAL A 14 18.23 -51.14 20.08
C VAL A 14 19.51 -50.87 19.29
N THR A 15 19.48 -49.94 18.36
CA THR A 15 20.69 -49.30 17.81
C THR A 15 20.73 -47.85 18.27
N ARG A 16 21.67 -47.56 19.18
CA ARG A 16 21.99 -46.19 19.61
C ARG A 16 22.95 -45.54 18.61
N MET A 17 22.78 -44.22 18.50
CA MET A 17 23.49 -43.20 17.73
C MET A 17 25.03 -43.32 17.66
N PRO A 18 25.64 -42.55 16.75
CA PRO A 18 26.49 -41.47 17.27
C PRO A 18 26.15 -40.07 16.72
N MET A 19 26.18 -39.08 17.61
CA MET A 19 26.30 -37.66 17.29
C MET A 19 27.62 -37.40 16.54
N SER A 20 27.61 -36.58 15.50
CA SER A 20 28.76 -35.72 15.24
C SER A 20 28.42 -34.41 14.50
N ARG A 21 28.76 -33.32 15.18
CA ARG A 21 29.32 -32.04 14.71
C ARG A 21 28.48 -31.10 13.83
N ARG A 22 27.95 -30.06 14.49
CA ARG A 22 27.85 -28.70 13.93
C ARG A 22 29.25 -28.14 13.61
N ARG A 23 29.43 -27.59 12.40
CA ARG A 23 30.32 -26.48 11.98
C ARG A 23 29.93 -26.12 10.53
N HIS A 24 29.26 -25.01 10.27
CA HIS A 24 29.75 -23.64 10.03
C HIS A 24 29.80 -23.32 8.51
N ARG A 25 29.44 -22.06 8.20
CA ARG A 25 29.02 -21.50 6.92
C ARG A 25 30.05 -21.61 5.79
N SER A 26 29.54 -21.63 4.56
CA SER A 26 29.94 -20.66 3.53
C SER A 26 28.80 -20.48 2.51
N LYS A 27 28.21 -19.29 2.45
CA LYS A 27 27.35 -18.84 1.35
C LYS A 27 28.22 -18.71 0.09
N PRO A 28 27.77 -19.09 -1.13
CA PRO A 28 28.38 -18.54 -2.33
C PRO A 28 28.03 -17.03 -2.43
N PRO A 29 28.94 -16.21 -2.97
CA PRO A 29 28.86 -14.75 -2.88
C PRO A 29 27.80 -14.16 -3.82
N ILE A 30 27.12 -13.18 -3.24
CA ILE A 30 26.44 -12.04 -3.87
C ILE A 30 27.41 -11.42 -4.90
N ALA A 31 27.13 -11.56 -6.21
CA ALA A 31 27.68 -10.71 -7.27
C ALA A 31 27.20 -11.03 -8.71
N ALA A 32 26.61 -12.19 -9.03
CA ALA A 32 26.64 -12.64 -10.44
C ALA A 32 25.29 -12.81 -11.17
N ILE A 33 24.13 -12.45 -10.61
CA ILE A 33 22.84 -12.60 -11.33
C ILE A 33 22.04 -11.27 -11.41
N VAL A 34 22.47 -10.25 -10.66
CA VAL A 34 21.97 -8.86 -10.70
C VAL A 34 22.21 -8.18 -12.07
N GLY A 35 23.10 -8.71 -12.91
CA GLY A 35 23.40 -8.14 -14.24
C GLY A 35 22.47 -8.57 -15.39
N GLY A 36 21.67 -9.63 -15.22
CA GLY A 36 20.90 -10.22 -16.33
C GLY A 36 19.59 -9.49 -16.64
N VAL A 37 18.93 -8.94 -15.62
CA VAL A 37 17.60 -8.32 -15.77
C VAL A 37 17.73 -6.87 -16.25
N ILE A 38 18.76 -6.14 -15.82
CA ILE A 38 19.08 -4.77 -16.27
C ILE A 38 19.32 -4.71 -17.79
N ALA A 39 19.97 -5.75 -18.36
CA ALA A 39 20.20 -5.84 -19.80
C ALA A 39 18.91 -6.10 -20.60
N LEU A 40 17.92 -6.80 -20.02
CA LEU A 40 16.64 -7.09 -20.67
C LEU A 40 15.74 -5.84 -20.73
N LEU A 41 15.79 -4.99 -19.72
CA LEU A 41 15.03 -3.72 -19.65
C LEU A 41 15.56 -2.65 -20.61
N LEU A 42 16.89 -2.59 -20.80
CA LEU A 42 17.49 -1.71 -21.80
C LEU A 42 17.11 -2.11 -23.23
N VAL A 43 16.87 -3.40 -23.49
CA VAL A 43 16.44 -3.92 -24.79
C VAL A 43 14.96 -3.62 -25.06
N ILE A 44 14.11 -3.72 -24.04
CA ILE A 44 12.67 -3.43 -24.17
C ILE A 44 12.42 -1.92 -24.39
N GLY A 45 13.18 -1.04 -23.73
CA GLY A 45 13.14 0.41 -23.98
C GLY A 45 13.61 0.82 -25.38
N GLY A 46 14.60 0.11 -25.96
CA GLY A 46 15.07 0.33 -27.34
C GLY A 46 14.06 -0.08 -28.42
N VAL A 47 13.29 -1.15 -28.18
CA VAL A 47 12.22 -1.61 -29.09
C VAL A 47 11.02 -0.65 -29.06
N TRP A 48 10.65 -0.13 -27.89
CA TRP A 48 9.60 0.89 -27.73
C TRP A 48 9.95 2.21 -28.45
N TYR A 49 11.21 2.65 -28.37
CA TYR A 49 11.70 3.84 -29.08
C TYR A 49 11.74 3.68 -30.61
N TRP A 50 12.01 2.48 -31.12
CA TRP A 50 12.03 2.20 -32.56
C TRP A 50 10.62 2.04 -33.15
N MET A 51 9.67 1.52 -32.37
CA MET A 51 8.25 1.37 -32.74
C MET A 51 7.46 2.69 -32.72
N GLN A 52 8.00 3.77 -32.13
CA GLN A 52 7.41 5.12 -32.17
C GLN A 52 7.92 6.00 -33.32
N ARG A 53 8.76 5.48 -34.22
CA ARG A 53 9.19 6.21 -35.42
C ARG A 53 8.56 5.60 -36.68
N ASP A 54 7.43 6.17 -37.09
CA ASP A 54 7.05 6.19 -38.51
C ASP A 54 7.63 7.43 -39.21
N PRO A 55 7.98 7.32 -40.51
CA PRO A 55 8.87 8.24 -41.20
C PRO A 55 8.10 9.44 -41.77
N GLY A 56 8.61 10.65 -41.56
CA GLY A 56 8.02 11.81 -42.20
C GLY A 56 8.80 13.11 -42.02
N VAL A 57 9.51 13.49 -43.09
CA VAL A 57 10.03 14.83 -43.43
C VAL A 57 11.48 15.16 -42.97
N GLU A 58 12.44 14.86 -43.86
CA GLU A 58 13.62 15.70 -44.19
C GLU A 58 13.12 17.02 -44.81
N GLU A 59 13.69 18.22 -44.67
CA GLU A 59 15.04 18.77 -44.53
C GLU A 59 14.86 20.18 -43.84
N VAL A 60 15.80 20.82 -43.14
CA VAL A 60 17.02 21.51 -43.60
C VAL A 60 17.87 21.86 -42.35
N GLY A 61 19.21 21.76 -42.45
CA GLY A 61 20.19 22.12 -41.41
C GLY A 61 20.49 23.64 -41.27
N PRO A 62 21.64 24.02 -40.65
CA PRO A 62 21.70 24.47 -39.26
C PRO A 62 22.15 25.93 -39.08
N GLU A 63 21.84 26.53 -37.93
CA GLU A 63 22.59 27.69 -37.40
C GLU A 63 22.98 27.43 -35.92
N PRO A 64 24.28 27.49 -35.56
CA PRO A 64 24.75 27.19 -34.21
C PRO A 64 24.89 28.45 -33.34
N GLY A 65 24.47 28.36 -32.07
CA GLY A 65 25.06 29.20 -31.02
C GLY A 65 24.15 29.57 -29.84
N ALA A 66 24.15 28.74 -28.79
CA ALA A 66 24.07 29.21 -27.41
C ALA A 66 24.63 28.13 -26.46
N PRO A 67 25.44 28.49 -25.44
CA PRO A 67 26.01 27.54 -24.48
C PRO A 67 24.90 26.91 -23.61
N PRO A 68 24.97 25.60 -23.30
CA PRO A 68 23.91 24.91 -22.57
C PRO A 68 23.82 25.38 -21.10
N PRO A 69 22.60 25.49 -20.55
CA PRO A 69 22.38 25.54 -19.11
C PRO A 69 22.98 24.30 -18.43
N ALA A 70 23.43 24.47 -17.19
CA ALA A 70 24.01 23.41 -16.37
C ALA A 70 23.14 22.15 -16.40
N ALA A 71 23.77 21.03 -16.76
CA ALA A 71 23.15 19.71 -16.78
C ALA A 71 22.59 19.37 -15.40
N GLU A 72 21.28 19.15 -15.33
CA GLU A 72 20.70 18.29 -14.31
C GLU A 72 21.34 16.90 -14.50
N MET A 73 22.02 16.42 -13.45
CA MET A 73 22.50 15.05 -13.40
C MET A 73 21.29 14.12 -13.60
N PRO A 74 21.37 13.12 -14.49
CA PRO A 74 20.34 12.10 -14.57
C PRO A 74 20.22 11.41 -13.20
N GLU A 75 19.03 11.40 -12.61
CA GLU A 75 18.72 10.46 -11.54
C GLU A 75 18.95 9.05 -12.10
N GLU A 76 19.89 8.34 -11.50
CA GLU A 76 20.21 6.97 -11.84
C GLU A 76 18.96 6.10 -11.62
N PRO A 77 18.52 5.31 -12.62
CA PRO A 77 17.29 4.53 -12.50
C PRO A 77 17.41 3.55 -11.33
N GLU A 78 16.42 3.56 -10.43
CA GLU A 78 16.36 2.62 -9.32
C GLU A 78 16.32 1.16 -9.85
N PRO A 79 17.06 0.23 -9.23
CA PRO A 79 17.09 -1.16 -9.67
C PRO A 79 15.71 -1.83 -9.48
N GLU A 80 15.28 -2.61 -10.48
CA GLU A 80 14.07 -3.42 -10.38
C GLU A 80 14.13 -4.41 -9.19
N PRO A 81 13.00 -4.67 -8.51
CA PRO A 81 12.98 -5.56 -7.38
C PRO A 81 13.23 -7.03 -7.78
N GLU A 82 14.05 -7.74 -7.00
CA GLU A 82 14.29 -9.18 -7.18
C GLU A 82 12.95 -9.97 -7.11
N PRO A 83 12.72 -10.95 -8.00
CA PRO A 83 11.52 -11.77 -7.96
C PRO A 83 11.46 -12.56 -6.65
N LEU A 84 10.42 -12.30 -5.87
CA LEU A 84 10.14 -13.04 -4.64
C LEU A 84 9.39 -14.33 -4.99
N ASP A 85 9.73 -15.40 -4.27
CA ASP A 85 8.92 -16.61 -4.26
C ASP A 85 7.65 -16.31 -3.45
N LEU A 86 6.56 -16.03 -4.15
CA LEU A 86 5.28 -15.65 -3.55
C LEU A 86 4.46 -16.92 -3.26
N PRO A 87 3.87 -17.06 -2.06
CA PRO A 87 2.88 -18.10 -1.81
C PRO A 87 1.62 -17.86 -2.65
N GLU A 88 0.76 -18.86 -2.75
CA GLU A 88 -0.60 -18.71 -3.30
C GLU A 88 -1.39 -17.62 -2.56
N LEU A 89 -2.26 -16.89 -3.25
CA LEU A 89 -3.03 -15.78 -2.69
C LEU A 89 -3.78 -16.16 -1.40
N SER A 90 -4.41 -17.34 -1.39
CA SER A 90 -5.15 -17.87 -0.22
C SER A 90 -4.27 -18.17 1.01
N ALA A 91 -2.95 -18.32 0.84
CA ALA A 91 -1.98 -18.59 1.90
C ALA A 91 -1.00 -17.42 2.13
N SER A 92 -1.25 -16.27 1.50
CA SER A 92 -0.29 -15.15 1.45
C SER A 92 -0.25 -14.28 2.70
N ASP A 93 -1.24 -14.37 3.59
CA ASP A 93 -1.40 -13.44 4.72
C ASP A 93 -0.20 -13.38 5.65
N GLU A 94 0.35 -14.52 6.07
CA GLU A 94 1.50 -14.54 6.99
C GLU A 94 2.74 -13.91 6.34
N PHE A 95 2.96 -14.22 5.07
CA PHE A 95 4.06 -13.68 4.27
C PHE A 95 3.92 -12.16 4.10
N VAL A 96 2.76 -11.69 3.63
CA VAL A 96 2.45 -10.27 3.42
C VAL A 96 2.52 -9.50 4.74
N ARG A 97 1.93 -10.01 5.82
CA ARG A 97 1.99 -9.41 7.16
C ARG A 97 3.42 -9.19 7.63
N GLY A 98 4.28 -10.19 7.45
CA GLY A 98 5.69 -10.09 7.80
C GLY A 98 6.43 -9.00 7.02
N MET A 99 6.09 -8.79 5.75
CA MET A 99 6.69 -7.76 4.90
C MET A 99 6.14 -6.37 5.20
N VAL A 100 4.82 -6.20 5.23
CA VAL A 100 4.15 -4.91 5.49
C VAL A 100 4.50 -4.41 6.89
N GLY A 101 4.60 -5.30 7.88
CA GLY A 101 5.00 -4.93 9.25
C GLY A 101 6.39 -4.31 9.36
N ARG A 102 7.26 -4.45 8.34
CA ARG A 102 8.58 -3.80 8.29
C ARG A 102 8.56 -2.41 7.65
N LEU A 103 7.43 -2.01 7.04
CA LEU A 103 7.31 -0.71 6.39
C LEU A 103 7.15 0.44 7.38
N SER A 104 6.84 0.17 8.66
CA SER A 104 6.78 1.20 9.67
C SER A 104 7.26 0.68 11.02
N GLN A 105 7.87 1.58 11.80
CA GLN A 105 8.19 1.34 13.21
C GLN A 105 6.98 1.61 14.13
N HIS A 106 5.88 2.11 13.58
CA HIS A 106 4.68 2.42 14.35
C HIS A 106 3.94 1.12 14.73
N PRO A 107 3.79 0.81 16.03
CA PRO A 107 3.27 -0.49 16.48
C PRO A 107 1.84 -0.76 16.02
N GLN A 108 1.06 0.30 15.78
CA GLN A 108 -0.32 0.18 15.30
C GLN A 108 -0.43 -0.51 13.95
N LEU A 109 0.56 -0.36 13.05
CA LEU A 109 0.53 -1.04 11.76
C LEU A 109 0.47 -2.56 11.95
N ALA A 110 1.32 -3.10 12.83
CA ALA A 110 1.33 -4.53 13.13
C ALA A 110 0.01 -5.01 13.73
N ALA A 111 -0.62 -4.21 14.61
CA ALA A 111 -1.90 -4.54 15.22
C ALA A 111 -3.04 -4.67 14.17
N TRP A 112 -3.03 -3.81 13.16
CA TRP A 112 -4.00 -3.84 12.07
C TRP A 112 -3.83 -4.99 11.09
N LEU A 113 -2.61 -5.48 10.93
CA LEU A 113 -2.31 -6.60 10.03
C LEU A 113 -2.72 -7.96 10.60
N VAL A 114 -3.22 -8.04 11.84
CA VAL A 114 -3.72 -9.30 12.47
C VAL A 114 -5.00 -9.81 11.79
N THR A 115 -5.49 -9.12 10.77
CA THR A 115 -6.64 -9.56 9.98
C THR A 115 -6.24 -10.49 8.83
N ASP A 116 -7.24 -11.16 8.25
CA ASP A 116 -7.08 -12.08 7.13
C ASP A 116 -7.44 -11.41 5.79
N ASN A 117 -7.05 -12.05 4.69
CA ASN A 117 -7.24 -11.63 3.31
C ASN A 117 -6.63 -10.24 3.04
N LEU A 118 -5.37 -10.05 3.44
CA LEU A 118 -4.71 -8.75 3.41
C LEU A 118 -4.62 -8.17 1.99
N VAL A 119 -4.27 -9.01 1.01
CA VAL A 119 -4.14 -8.59 -0.39
C VAL A 119 -5.52 -8.26 -0.97
N GLN A 120 -6.51 -9.13 -0.77
CA GLN A 120 -7.86 -8.93 -1.29
C GLN A 120 -8.52 -7.70 -0.66
N ARG A 121 -8.30 -7.45 0.64
CA ARG A 121 -8.78 -6.23 1.31
C ARG A 121 -8.10 -4.98 0.78
N PHE A 122 -6.80 -5.03 0.54
CA PHE A 122 -6.08 -3.93 -0.10
C PHE A 122 -6.70 -3.61 -1.47
N VAL A 123 -6.94 -4.64 -2.29
CA VAL A 123 -7.60 -4.48 -3.59
C VAL A 123 -9.00 -3.88 -3.45
N ALA A 124 -9.82 -4.40 -2.53
CA ALA A 124 -11.18 -3.88 -2.28
C ALA A 124 -11.18 -2.41 -1.83
N VAL A 125 -10.24 -2.02 -0.97
CA VAL A 125 -10.09 -0.61 -0.54
C VAL A 125 -9.72 0.28 -1.73
N VAL A 126 -8.84 -0.17 -2.62
CA VAL A 126 -8.48 0.58 -3.83
C VAL A 126 -9.69 0.73 -4.75
N VAL A 127 -10.49 -0.32 -4.94
CA VAL A 127 -11.75 -0.26 -5.70
C VAL A 127 -12.70 0.79 -5.13
N ASP A 128 -12.94 0.74 -3.81
CA ASP A 128 -13.82 1.70 -3.14
C ASP A 128 -13.32 3.13 -3.36
N LEU A 129 -12.03 3.37 -3.13
CA LEU A 129 -11.45 4.71 -3.25
C LEU A 129 -11.40 5.21 -4.71
N ALA A 130 -11.16 4.33 -5.68
CA ALA A 130 -11.18 4.66 -7.11
C ALA A 130 -12.60 5.06 -7.57
N GLY A 131 -13.63 4.36 -7.08
CA GLY A 131 -15.03 4.74 -7.26
C GLY A 131 -15.47 5.98 -6.46
N ASN A 132 -14.56 6.54 -5.65
CA ASN A 132 -14.81 7.59 -4.65
C ASN A 132 -15.87 7.17 -3.61
N SER A 133 -15.99 5.88 -3.32
CA SER A 133 -16.85 5.29 -2.29
C SER A 133 -16.18 5.26 -0.92
N ASN A 134 -16.92 4.89 0.13
CA ASN A 134 -16.40 4.83 1.50
C ASN A 134 -15.79 3.43 1.79
N PRO A 135 -14.48 3.33 2.05
CA PRO A 135 -13.83 2.03 2.29
C PRO A 135 -14.08 1.45 3.70
N ALA A 136 -14.86 2.12 4.56
CA ALA A 136 -15.02 1.76 5.97
C ALA A 136 -15.41 0.30 6.24
N ALA A 137 -16.18 -0.33 5.34
CA ALA A 137 -16.54 -1.74 5.46
C ALA A 137 -15.31 -2.67 5.42
N ASN A 138 -14.30 -2.31 4.62
CA ASN A 138 -13.06 -3.06 4.43
C ASN A 138 -11.99 -2.75 5.49
N VAL A 139 -12.12 -1.63 6.22
CA VAL A 139 -11.15 -1.15 7.22
C VAL A 139 -11.73 -0.95 8.62
N ARG A 140 -12.77 -1.70 9.02
CA ARG A 140 -13.39 -1.59 10.36
C ARG A 140 -12.41 -1.73 11.53
N PHE A 141 -11.33 -2.48 11.36
CA PHE A 141 -10.27 -2.62 12.37
C PHE A 141 -9.46 -1.32 12.61
N MET A 142 -9.64 -0.31 11.76
CA MET A 142 -9.08 1.04 11.91
C MET A 142 -10.09 2.03 12.49
N GLU A 143 -11.30 1.59 12.82
CA GLU A 143 -12.35 2.47 13.36
C GLU A 143 -11.90 3.09 14.68
N PRO A 144 -12.07 4.42 14.88
CA PRO A 144 -11.72 5.04 16.14
C PRO A 144 -12.64 4.59 17.28
N ASP A 145 -12.05 4.19 18.41
CA ASP A 145 -12.78 3.79 19.62
C ASP A 145 -13.44 4.96 20.36
N GLN A 146 -13.06 6.19 20.03
CA GLN A 146 -13.54 7.40 20.68
C GLN A 146 -14.85 7.90 20.04
N PRO A 147 -15.83 8.38 20.85
CA PRO A 147 -17.07 8.89 20.32
C PRO A 147 -16.87 10.20 19.56
N PHE A 148 -17.64 10.40 18.49
CA PHE A 148 -17.72 11.68 17.80
C PHE A 148 -18.37 12.73 18.70
N ARG A 149 -17.88 13.97 18.64
CA ARG A 149 -18.39 15.13 19.38
C ARG A 149 -18.72 16.29 18.44
N SER A 150 -19.75 17.03 18.81
CA SER A 150 -20.08 18.30 18.20
C SER A 150 -20.15 19.38 19.27
N GLN A 151 -19.91 20.61 18.87
CA GLN A 151 -20.01 21.78 19.75
C GLN A 151 -20.91 22.83 19.12
N GLU A 152 -21.54 23.65 19.96
CA GLU A 152 -22.35 24.77 19.51
C GLU A 152 -21.56 26.07 19.68
N VAL A 153 -21.31 26.77 18.59
CA VAL A 153 -20.59 28.05 18.57
C VAL A 153 -21.46 29.09 17.88
N GLY A 154 -21.87 30.13 18.61
CA GLY A 154 -22.72 31.18 18.07
C GLY A 154 -24.09 30.69 17.57
N GLY A 155 -24.69 29.69 18.24
CA GLY A 155 -25.97 29.09 17.86
C GLY A 155 -25.88 28.13 16.66
N VAL A 156 -24.67 27.82 16.20
CA VAL A 156 -24.44 26.90 15.09
C VAL A 156 -23.69 25.66 15.60
N ARG A 157 -24.27 24.49 15.37
CA ARG A 157 -23.62 23.22 15.69
C ARG A 157 -22.57 22.86 14.63
N ARG A 158 -21.37 22.52 15.09
CA ARG A 158 -20.22 22.17 14.26
C ARG A 158 -19.52 20.95 14.82
N ILE A 159 -18.67 20.34 13.99
CA ILE A 159 -17.73 19.33 14.49
C ILE A 159 -16.87 19.97 15.60
N ASP A 160 -16.78 19.31 16.75
CA ASP A 160 -15.80 19.66 17.77
C ASP A 160 -14.42 19.27 17.25
N PRO A 161 -13.44 20.19 17.13
CA PRO A 161 -12.09 19.87 16.65
C PRO A 161 -11.41 18.72 17.40
N ASP A 162 -11.74 18.47 18.68
CA ASP A 162 -11.22 17.30 19.40
C ASP A 162 -11.67 15.97 18.78
N SER A 163 -12.79 15.95 18.04
CA SER A 163 -13.25 14.78 17.29
C SER A 163 -12.32 14.37 16.15
N TYR A 164 -11.44 15.26 15.70
CA TYR A 164 -10.44 14.91 14.69
C TYR A 164 -9.34 14.03 15.28
N ARG A 165 -9.06 14.16 16.59
CA ARG A 165 -8.01 13.40 17.29
C ARG A 165 -8.20 11.89 17.26
N ARG A 166 -9.45 11.47 17.05
CA ARG A 166 -9.85 10.09 16.82
C ARG A 166 -9.11 9.43 15.66
N TYR A 167 -8.71 10.22 14.67
CA TYR A 167 -8.01 9.76 13.47
C TYR A 167 -6.51 10.05 13.49
N ASP A 168 -5.98 10.69 14.55
CA ASP A 168 -4.55 11.04 14.64
C ASP A 168 -3.67 9.80 14.54
N LEU A 169 -4.06 8.73 15.24
CA LEU A 169 -3.36 7.45 15.22
C LEU A 169 -3.32 6.87 13.80
N LEU A 170 -4.42 7.00 13.05
CA LEU A 170 -4.50 6.52 11.69
C LEU A 170 -3.62 7.32 10.76
N ALA A 171 -3.76 8.65 10.76
CA ALA A 171 -2.95 9.52 9.91
C ALA A 171 -1.46 9.42 10.24
N ALA A 172 -1.09 9.31 11.53
CA ALA A 172 0.29 9.12 11.95
C ALA A 172 0.86 7.76 11.52
N THR A 173 0.08 6.68 11.66
CA THR A 173 0.50 5.34 11.21
C THR A 173 0.70 5.31 9.71
N PHE A 174 -0.23 5.85 8.93
CA PHE A 174 -0.09 5.94 7.48
C PHE A 174 1.12 6.80 7.06
N ALA A 175 1.29 7.98 7.66
CA ALA A 175 2.42 8.85 7.36
C ALA A 175 3.79 8.28 7.78
N SER A 176 3.82 7.31 8.69
CA SER A 176 5.05 6.66 9.14
C SER A 176 5.59 5.59 8.18
N LEU A 177 4.86 5.24 7.12
CA LEU A 177 5.29 4.23 6.14
C LEU A 177 6.58 4.66 5.42
N ASP A 178 7.55 3.76 5.30
CA ASP A 178 8.72 3.91 4.42
C ASP A 178 8.23 3.97 2.98
N THR A 179 8.32 5.15 2.35
CA THR A 179 7.81 5.39 1.00
C THR A 179 8.46 4.44 -0.02
N ARG A 180 9.80 4.38 -0.04
CA ARG A 180 10.51 3.54 -1.01
C ARG A 180 10.25 2.06 -0.77
N GLY A 181 10.29 1.65 0.50
CA GLY A 181 9.95 0.29 0.91
C GLY A 181 8.54 -0.12 0.50
N THR A 182 7.57 0.78 0.66
CA THR A 182 6.17 0.54 0.28
C THR A 182 6.04 0.33 -1.22
N VAL A 183 6.67 1.17 -2.04
CA VAL A 183 6.59 1.06 -3.51
C VAL A 183 7.34 -0.17 -4.03
N ARG A 184 8.52 -0.49 -3.48
CA ARG A 184 9.20 -1.76 -3.80
C ARG A 184 8.34 -2.96 -3.44
N LEU A 185 7.73 -2.97 -2.26
CA LEU A 185 6.89 -4.07 -1.82
C LEU A 185 5.64 -4.20 -2.69
N TYR A 186 5.04 -3.07 -3.07
CA TYR A 186 3.93 -3.04 -4.01
C TYR A 186 4.28 -3.73 -5.34
N ARG A 187 5.41 -3.34 -5.96
CA ARG A 187 5.90 -3.96 -7.21
C ARG A 187 6.16 -5.46 -7.05
N GLN A 188 6.70 -5.88 -5.90
CA GLN A 188 6.96 -7.28 -5.58
C GLN A 188 5.68 -8.11 -5.37
N LEU A 189 4.64 -7.50 -4.80
CA LEU A 189 3.35 -8.16 -4.55
C LEU A 189 2.40 -8.11 -5.75
N ARG A 190 2.82 -7.50 -6.86
CA ARG A 190 1.98 -7.33 -8.05
C ARG A 190 1.32 -8.63 -8.55
N PRO A 191 2.00 -9.80 -8.59
CA PRO A 191 1.33 -11.04 -8.99
C PRO A 191 0.13 -11.42 -8.09
N LEU A 192 0.25 -11.24 -6.77
CA LEU A 192 -0.84 -11.51 -5.84
C LEU A 192 -1.98 -10.48 -5.95
N ILE A 193 -1.62 -9.23 -6.21
CA ILE A 193 -2.57 -8.13 -6.40
C ILE A 193 -3.34 -8.31 -7.70
N ASP A 194 -2.65 -8.68 -8.78
CA ASP A 194 -3.25 -8.95 -10.09
C ASP A 194 -4.20 -10.15 -10.00
N GLU A 195 -3.81 -11.24 -9.32
CA GLU A 195 -4.68 -12.40 -9.05
C GLU A 195 -5.96 -11.98 -8.30
N ALA A 196 -5.82 -11.21 -7.21
CA ALA A 196 -6.95 -10.73 -6.44
C ALA A 196 -7.83 -9.72 -7.20
N TRP A 197 -7.26 -8.96 -8.14
CA TRP A 197 -7.99 -8.05 -9.01
C TRP A 197 -8.79 -8.80 -10.07
N GLU A 198 -8.20 -9.82 -10.70
CA GLU A 198 -8.86 -10.68 -11.69
C GLU A 198 -10.07 -11.40 -11.09
N ASP A 199 -10.00 -11.84 -9.83
CA ASP A 199 -11.11 -12.44 -9.09
C ASP A 199 -12.35 -11.53 -8.98
N LEU A 200 -12.17 -10.20 -9.03
CA LEU A 200 -13.28 -9.24 -9.01
C LEU A 200 -13.97 -9.11 -10.37
N GLY A 201 -13.32 -9.55 -11.46
CA GLY A 201 -13.88 -9.50 -12.81
C GLY A 201 -14.19 -8.09 -13.32
N ILE A 202 -13.44 -7.08 -12.87
CA ILE A 202 -13.64 -5.68 -13.28
C ILE A 202 -13.08 -5.50 -14.70
N PRO A 203 -13.92 -5.21 -15.71
CA PRO A 203 -13.46 -5.05 -17.09
C PRO A 203 -12.84 -3.66 -17.32
N ASP A 204 -12.05 -3.56 -18.39
CA ASP A 204 -11.60 -2.30 -19.02
C ASP A 204 -10.70 -1.38 -18.18
N VAL A 205 -10.33 -1.76 -16.96
CA VAL A 205 -9.44 -1.00 -16.07
C VAL A 205 -8.45 -1.94 -15.39
N THR A 206 -7.18 -1.58 -15.39
CA THR A 206 -6.13 -2.29 -14.64
C THR A 206 -6.09 -1.87 -13.17
N PHE A 207 -5.52 -2.70 -12.31
CA PHE A 207 -5.32 -2.35 -10.91
C PHE A 207 -4.49 -1.06 -10.73
N ASP A 208 -3.43 -0.87 -11.53
CA ASP A 208 -2.58 0.32 -11.48
C ASP A 208 -3.35 1.62 -11.81
N GLU A 209 -4.26 1.56 -12.79
CA GLU A 209 -5.14 2.68 -13.12
C GLU A 209 -6.14 2.95 -11.99
N ALA A 210 -6.70 1.92 -11.36
CA ALA A 210 -7.57 2.06 -10.20
C ALA A 210 -6.83 2.67 -9.00
N LEU A 211 -5.61 2.22 -8.71
CA LEU A 211 -4.77 2.80 -7.66
C LEU A 211 -4.47 4.28 -7.95
N THR A 212 -4.17 4.61 -9.20
CA THR A 212 -3.96 6.01 -9.63
C THR A 212 -5.20 6.87 -9.39
N MET A 213 -6.39 6.38 -9.77
CA MET A 213 -7.66 7.07 -9.53
C MET A 213 -7.94 7.23 -8.02
N ALA A 214 -7.70 6.20 -7.23
CA ALA A 214 -7.87 6.25 -5.77
C ALA A 214 -6.98 7.33 -5.12
N ILE A 215 -5.70 7.39 -5.52
CA ILE A 215 -4.77 8.42 -5.03
C ILE A 215 -5.24 9.82 -5.44
N ARG A 216 -5.65 10.01 -6.70
CA ARG A 216 -6.15 11.30 -7.19
C ARG A 216 -7.40 11.76 -6.44
N ASN A 217 -8.38 10.89 -6.26
CA ASN A 217 -9.61 11.20 -5.52
C ASN A 217 -9.31 11.69 -4.09
N LEU A 218 -8.32 11.08 -3.41
CA LEU A 218 -7.89 11.50 -2.07
C LEU A 218 -7.11 12.82 -2.07
N LEU A 219 -6.31 13.09 -3.11
CA LEU A 219 -5.54 14.32 -3.25
C LEU A 219 -6.38 15.53 -3.67
N GLU A 220 -7.44 15.30 -4.44
CA GLU A 220 -8.38 16.35 -4.87
C GLU A 220 -9.34 16.80 -3.76
N ALA A 221 -9.47 16.01 -2.68
CA ALA A 221 -10.31 16.36 -1.54
C ALA A 221 -9.88 17.70 -0.90
N GLU A 222 -10.85 18.61 -0.76
CA GLU A 222 -10.62 19.94 -0.17
C GLU A 222 -10.24 19.83 1.32
N VAL A 223 -9.15 20.51 1.70
CA VAL A 223 -8.78 20.67 3.12
C VAL A 223 -9.46 21.91 3.67
N ARG A 224 -10.37 21.73 4.63
CA ARG A 224 -11.10 22.84 5.28
C ARG A 224 -10.60 23.09 6.70
N ASP A 225 -10.08 24.29 6.95
CA ASP A 225 -9.64 24.69 8.29
C ASP A 225 -10.79 25.00 9.25
N GLU A 226 -11.92 25.49 8.72
CA GLU A 226 -13.10 25.75 9.52
C GLU A 226 -13.92 24.45 9.70
N PRO A 227 -14.24 24.05 10.96
CA PRO A 227 -15.06 22.87 11.21
C PRO A 227 -16.43 22.96 10.53
N PRO A 228 -16.81 21.98 9.70
CA PRO A 228 -18.10 21.98 9.03
C PRO A 228 -19.26 21.99 10.02
N ARG A 229 -20.39 22.56 9.59
CA ARG A 229 -21.65 22.50 10.33
C ARG A 229 -22.21 21.10 10.25
N VAL A 230 -22.75 20.63 11.37
CA VAL A 230 -23.38 19.31 11.45
C VAL A 230 -24.72 19.38 12.16
N GLU A 231 -25.62 18.51 11.75
CA GLU A 231 -26.92 18.30 12.39
C GLU A 231 -27.11 16.82 12.71
N MET A 232 -27.98 16.54 13.68
CA MET A 232 -28.29 15.18 14.10
C MET A 232 -29.53 14.71 13.35
N VAL A 233 -29.37 13.71 12.50
CA VAL A 233 -30.45 13.08 11.72
C VAL A 233 -30.47 11.61 12.12
N ASP A 234 -31.61 11.11 12.59
CA ASP A 234 -31.81 9.70 13.00
C ASP A 234 -30.72 9.13 13.93
N GLY A 235 -30.18 9.97 14.82
CA GLY A 235 -29.16 9.57 15.81
C GLY A 235 -27.72 9.54 15.28
N ILE A 236 -27.50 9.92 14.02
CA ILE A 236 -26.17 10.13 13.44
C ILE A 236 -25.94 11.61 13.11
N TYR A 237 -24.68 12.02 13.01
CA TYR A 237 -24.33 13.37 12.58
C TYR A 237 -24.07 13.40 11.07
N GLU A 238 -24.75 14.31 10.39
CA GLU A 238 -24.61 14.62 8.97
C GLU A 238 -24.11 16.06 8.80
N PHE A 239 -23.45 16.35 7.68
CA PHE A 239 -23.08 17.72 7.33
C PHE A 239 -24.34 18.50 6.96
N SER A 240 -24.54 19.67 7.59
CA SER A 240 -25.70 20.51 7.29
C SER A 240 -25.61 21.20 5.91
N ASP A 241 -24.43 21.21 5.29
CA ASP A 241 -24.25 21.69 3.93
C ASP A 241 -24.46 20.54 2.94
N PRO A 242 -25.52 20.58 2.10
CA PRO A 242 -25.78 19.51 1.13
C PRO A 242 -24.62 19.30 0.14
N ALA A 243 -23.81 20.33 -0.14
CA ALA A 243 -22.64 20.16 -1.00
C ALA A 243 -21.54 19.35 -0.33
N LEU A 244 -21.46 19.35 1.00
CA LEU A 244 -20.54 18.50 1.78
C LEU A 244 -21.15 17.12 2.05
N GLU A 245 -22.44 17.06 2.37
CA GLU A 245 -23.12 15.79 2.63
C GLU A 245 -23.29 14.95 1.36
N ASN A 246 -23.39 15.56 0.18
CA ASN A 246 -23.41 14.80 -1.08
C ASN A 246 -22.02 14.46 -1.62
N ARG A 247 -20.92 14.86 -0.95
CA ARG A 247 -19.57 14.39 -1.34
C ARG A 247 -19.49 12.89 -1.18
N ARG A 248 -18.77 12.25 -2.11
CA ARG A 248 -18.62 10.81 -2.09
C ARG A 248 -17.57 10.40 -1.04
N GLY A 249 -17.52 9.12 -0.75
CA GLY A 249 -17.03 8.54 0.51
C GLY A 249 -15.62 8.95 0.93
N ALA A 250 -14.65 8.99 0.01
CA ALA A 250 -13.26 9.30 0.35
C ALA A 250 -13.09 10.77 0.79
N GLU A 251 -13.67 11.70 0.03
CA GLU A 251 -13.67 13.14 0.35
C GLU A 251 -14.44 13.41 1.66
N LYS A 252 -15.61 12.80 1.83
CA LYS A 252 -16.40 12.92 3.07
C LYS A 252 -15.64 12.36 4.28
N ALA A 253 -14.93 11.24 4.11
CA ALA A 253 -14.12 10.65 5.17
C ALA A 253 -12.99 11.59 5.60
N LEU A 254 -12.24 12.16 4.65
CA LEU A 254 -11.17 13.12 4.94
C LEU A 254 -11.70 14.38 5.67
N LEU A 255 -12.86 14.92 5.27
CA LEU A 255 -13.51 16.02 5.99
C LEU A 255 -13.81 15.67 7.47
N ARG A 256 -14.18 14.42 7.75
CA ARG A 256 -14.41 13.94 9.13
C ARG A 256 -13.12 13.68 9.91
N MET A 257 -11.99 13.51 9.23
CA MET A 257 -10.66 13.38 9.85
C MET A 257 -10.06 14.74 10.25
N GLY A 258 -10.56 15.82 9.64
CA GLY A 258 -10.12 17.18 9.91
C GLY A 258 -8.87 17.57 9.10
N PRO A 259 -8.51 18.87 9.14
CA PRO A 259 -7.53 19.43 8.22
C PRO A 259 -6.10 18.90 8.43
N GLU A 260 -5.66 18.75 9.68
CA GLU A 260 -4.31 18.26 9.99
C GLU A 260 -4.10 16.81 9.52
N ASN A 261 -5.04 15.92 9.84
CA ASN A 261 -4.97 14.52 9.43
C ASN A 261 -5.07 14.38 7.90
N THR A 262 -5.94 15.17 7.26
CA THR A 262 -6.06 15.18 5.80
C THR A 262 -4.76 15.61 5.14
N ARG A 263 -4.13 16.71 5.59
CA ARG A 263 -2.83 17.17 5.06
C ARG A 263 -1.76 16.11 5.22
N ARG A 264 -1.70 15.47 6.39
CA ARG A 264 -0.71 14.42 6.68
C ARG A 264 -0.88 13.21 5.75
N ILE A 265 -2.11 12.76 5.52
CA ILE A 265 -2.41 11.67 4.58
C ILE A 265 -2.06 12.08 3.15
N GLN A 266 -2.51 13.25 2.70
CA GLN A 266 -2.23 13.75 1.35
C GLN A 266 -0.74 13.97 1.10
N ALA A 267 0.04 14.41 2.10
CA ALA A 267 1.49 14.54 1.99
C ALA A 267 2.14 13.17 1.72
N LYS A 268 1.79 12.13 2.50
CA LYS A 268 2.30 10.78 2.27
C LYS A 268 1.85 10.21 0.92
N LEU A 269 0.62 10.47 0.49
CA LEU A 269 0.12 10.05 -0.83
C LEU A 269 0.92 10.69 -1.97
N ARG A 270 1.30 11.97 -1.86
CA ARG A 270 2.18 12.63 -2.85
C ARG A 270 3.57 12.00 -2.89
N ASP A 271 4.13 11.65 -1.74
CA ASP A 271 5.42 10.97 -1.69
C ASP A 271 5.36 9.59 -2.37
N LEU A 272 4.31 8.82 -2.08
CA LEU A 272 4.07 7.52 -2.71
C LEU A 272 3.84 7.66 -4.22
N ALA A 273 3.03 8.63 -4.65
CA ALA A 273 2.77 8.90 -6.06
C ALA A 273 4.05 9.25 -6.82
N ARG A 274 4.89 10.13 -6.25
CA ARG A 274 6.19 10.50 -6.83
C ARG A 274 7.11 9.28 -6.99
N GLU A 275 7.21 8.47 -5.94
CA GLU A 275 8.03 7.24 -5.94
C GLU A 275 7.52 6.20 -6.95
N MET A 276 6.21 6.15 -7.19
CA MET A 276 5.59 5.29 -8.21
C MET A 276 5.67 5.87 -9.64
N GLY A 277 6.06 7.13 -9.81
CA GLY A 277 6.01 7.82 -11.11
C GLY A 277 4.59 8.22 -11.54
N ILE A 278 3.63 8.28 -10.61
CA ILE A 278 2.25 8.68 -10.89
C ILE A 278 2.17 10.22 -10.89
N GLN A 279 1.69 10.79 -11.99
CA GLN A 279 1.39 12.21 -12.08
C GLN A 279 0.10 12.53 -11.29
N VAL A 280 0.27 13.36 -10.26
CA VAL A 280 -0.80 13.83 -9.37
C VAL A 280 -0.83 15.36 -9.34
N PRO A 281 -1.99 15.99 -9.06
CA PRO A 281 -2.12 17.44 -8.93
C PRO A 281 -1.32 18.05 -7.77
#